data_AF-A0A354S5S0-F1
#
_entry.id   AF-A0A354S5S0-F1
#
_cell.length_a   1.000
_cell.length_b   1.000
_cell.length_c   1.000
_cell.angle_alpha   90.00
_cell.angle_beta   90.00
_cell.angle_gamma   90.00
#
_symmetry.space_group_name_H-M   'P 1'
#
loop_
_entity.id
_entity.type
_entity.pdbx_description
1 polymer ?
#
loop_
_entity_poly.entity_id
_entity_poly.type
_entity_poly.pdbx_seq_one_letter_code
_entity_poly.pdbx_strand_id
1 'polypeptide(L)'
;MAKTLKFFWFAAILGTSLRLCAQGGSEAQARKAALASAVIPGAGQIANHQAWKAPIAWGIMAGSGYFLYTNQSTLNRLNTAIDIRFDNDPTTTDEFVGRFTDNQLFTLKNETRRSRDYAILGVGAAYLFQVLDAYSSGFLVHFDVSPTLVGSISPCAQANAPWGAKIQLTWP
;
A
#
# COMPACT_ATOMS: atom_id res chain seq x y z
N MET A 1 -5.67 71.98 -18.92
CA MET A 1 -4.73 70.97 -18.40
C MET A 1 -5.33 69.60 -18.72
N ALA A 2 -4.97 68.98 -19.86
CA ALA A 2 -3.88 68.00 -20.00
C ALA A 2 -4.10 66.80 -19.06
N LYS A 3 -4.25 65.53 -19.48
CA LYS A 3 -4.02 64.84 -20.76
C LYS A 3 -4.90 63.58 -20.80
N THR A 4 -5.36 63.27 -22.00
CA THR A 4 -5.91 61.99 -22.47
C THR A 4 -4.90 60.84 -22.33
N LEU A 5 -5.37 59.63 -22.02
CA LEU A 5 -4.76 58.43 -22.60
C LEU A 5 -5.80 57.31 -22.79
N LYS A 6 -6.29 57.24 -24.03
CA LYS A 6 -7.02 56.11 -24.59
C LYS A 6 -6.03 54.96 -24.78
N PHE A 7 -6.40 53.75 -24.38
CA PHE A 7 -5.78 52.53 -24.90
C PHE A 7 -6.86 51.45 -25.09
N PHE A 8 -7.69 51.66 -26.10
CA PHE A 8 -8.28 50.56 -26.85
C PHE A 8 -7.16 50.01 -27.74
N TRP A 9 -6.68 48.81 -27.44
CA TRP A 9 -6.00 47.98 -28.43
C TRP A 9 -6.59 46.58 -28.38
N PHE A 10 -7.21 46.23 -29.51
CA PHE A 10 -7.66 44.91 -29.89
C PHE A 10 -6.53 43.89 -29.81
N ALA A 11 -6.79 42.75 -29.17
CA ALA A 11 -6.19 41.46 -29.53
C ALA A 11 -7.10 40.32 -29.03
N ALA A 12 -8.22 40.15 -29.72
CA ALA A 12 -8.76 38.81 -29.89
C ALA A 12 -7.73 38.00 -30.68
N ILE A 13 -7.21 36.92 -30.11
CA ILE A 13 -6.67 35.74 -30.81
C ILE A 13 -6.50 34.64 -29.74
N LEU A 14 -7.26 33.55 -29.92
CA LEU A 14 -7.10 32.21 -29.35
C LEU A 14 -7.16 32.14 -27.81
N GLY A 15 -8.28 31.77 -27.18
CA GLY A 15 -9.02 30.57 -27.54
C GLY A 15 -8.20 29.28 -27.39
N THR A 16 -7.05 29.31 -26.73
CA THR A 16 -6.33 28.08 -26.36
C THR A 16 -6.81 27.65 -25.00
N SER A 17 -7.86 26.84 -25.00
CA SER A 17 -8.12 25.92 -23.90
C SER A 17 -6.87 25.06 -23.74
N LEU A 18 -5.97 25.46 -22.84
CA LEU A 18 -5.12 24.51 -22.14
C LEU A 18 -6.10 23.63 -21.38
N ARG A 19 -6.59 22.59 -22.06
CA ARG A 19 -7.06 21.39 -21.39
C ARG A 19 -5.87 20.97 -20.55
N LEU A 20 -5.91 21.31 -19.26
CA LEU A 20 -5.21 20.56 -18.24
C LEU A 20 -5.67 19.12 -18.51
N CYS A 21 -4.81 18.36 -19.19
CA CYS A 21 -5.11 17.03 -19.66
C CYS A 21 -5.19 16.15 -18.41
N ALA A 22 -6.38 16.10 -17.81
CA ALA A 22 -7.00 14.98 -17.12
C ALA A 22 -6.11 14.03 -16.28
N GLN A 23 -5.03 14.50 -15.64
CA GLN A 23 -4.29 13.69 -14.66
C GLN A 23 -4.98 13.61 -13.30
N GLY A 24 -6.02 14.43 -13.05
CA GLY A 24 -6.71 14.48 -11.77
C GLY A 24 -7.56 13.25 -11.42
N GLY A 25 -7.95 12.43 -12.41
CA GLY A 25 -8.82 11.27 -12.18
C GLY A 25 -8.10 10.09 -11.52
N SER A 26 -6.99 9.65 -12.11
CA SER A 26 -6.23 8.49 -11.63
C SER A 26 -5.51 8.76 -10.30
N GLU A 27 -4.97 9.97 -10.11
CA GLU A 27 -4.32 10.34 -8.85
C GLU A 27 -5.33 10.46 -7.71
N ALA A 28 -6.52 11.01 -7.96
CA ALA A 28 -7.59 11.08 -6.96
C ALA A 28 -8.13 9.69 -6.59
N GLN A 29 -8.22 8.76 -7.54
CA GLN A 29 -8.68 7.41 -7.29
C GLN A 29 -7.62 6.56 -6.57
N ALA A 30 -6.34 6.67 -6.94
CA ALA A 30 -5.23 6.04 -6.23
C ALA A 30 -5.10 6.57 -4.79
N ARG A 31 -5.26 7.90 -4.58
CA ARG A 31 -5.31 8.49 -3.22
C ARG A 31 -6.52 8.01 -2.42
N LYS A 32 -7.70 7.90 -3.02
CA LYS A 32 -8.90 7.36 -2.36
C LYS A 32 -8.73 5.88 -1.98
N ALA A 33 -8.15 5.06 -2.86
CA ALA A 33 -7.88 3.66 -2.59
C ALA A 33 -6.80 3.47 -1.51
N ALA A 34 -5.74 4.28 -1.52
CA ALA A 34 -4.71 4.27 -0.49
C ALA A 34 -5.25 4.73 0.88
N LEU A 35 -6.07 5.80 0.91
CA LEU A 35 -6.74 6.26 2.13
C LEU A 35 -7.74 5.21 2.65
N ALA A 36 -8.50 4.56 1.76
CA ALA A 36 -9.41 3.48 2.14
C ALA A 36 -8.66 2.29 2.76
N SER A 37 -7.55 1.84 2.13
CA SER A 37 -6.70 0.78 2.67
C SER A 37 -5.98 1.16 3.97
N ALA A 38 -5.70 2.44 4.20
CA ALA A 38 -5.10 2.92 5.44
C ALA A 38 -6.08 2.82 6.63
N VAL A 39 -7.37 3.05 6.40
CA VAL A 39 -8.41 3.01 7.45
C VAL A 39 -8.91 1.58 7.69
N ILE A 40 -9.14 0.81 6.63
CA ILE A 40 -9.56 -0.59 6.72
C ILE A 40 -8.63 -1.43 5.86
N PRO A 41 -7.81 -2.32 6.46
CA PRO A 41 -6.91 -3.18 5.70
C PRO A 41 -7.70 -3.98 4.66
N GLY A 42 -7.35 -3.83 3.37
CA GLY A 42 -8.01 -4.46 2.23
C GLY A 42 -9.11 -3.64 1.51
N ALA A 43 -9.59 -2.52 2.07
CA ALA A 43 -10.68 -1.76 1.44
C ALA A 43 -10.29 -1.07 0.11
N GLY A 44 -9.03 -0.68 -0.06
CA GLY A 44 -8.55 -0.15 -1.35
C GLY A 44 -8.48 -1.20 -2.46
N GLN A 45 -8.34 -2.48 -2.12
CA GLN A 45 -8.38 -3.56 -3.11
C GLN A 45 -9.81 -3.80 -3.63
N ILE A 46 -10.83 -3.59 -2.77
CA ILE A 46 -12.25 -3.60 -3.17
C ILE A 46 -12.56 -2.39 -4.06
N ALA A 47 -12.05 -1.21 -3.70
CA ALA A 47 -12.22 0.02 -4.48
C ALA A 47 -11.58 -0.06 -5.89
N ASN A 48 -10.53 -0.86 -6.05
CA ASN A 48 -9.83 -1.07 -7.32
C ASN A 48 -10.36 -2.28 -8.12
N HIS A 49 -11.53 -2.85 -7.78
CA HIS A 49 -12.08 -4.08 -8.39
C HIS A 49 -11.15 -5.32 -8.32
N GLN A 50 -10.12 -5.29 -7.47
CA GLN A 50 -9.17 -6.38 -7.26
C GLN A 50 -9.44 -7.11 -5.94
N ALA A 51 -10.72 -7.38 -5.64
CA ALA A 51 -11.16 -7.97 -4.38
C ALA A 51 -10.59 -9.38 -4.12
N TRP A 52 -10.14 -10.09 -5.17
CA TRP A 52 -9.53 -11.42 -5.03
C TRP A 52 -8.23 -11.40 -4.21
N LYS A 53 -7.55 -10.25 -4.11
CA LYS A 53 -6.34 -10.09 -3.29
C LYS A 53 -6.67 -9.87 -1.80
N ALA A 54 -7.91 -9.50 -1.47
CA ALA A 54 -8.29 -9.13 -0.11
C ALA A 54 -8.15 -10.30 0.90
N PRO A 55 -8.52 -11.56 0.56
CA PRO A 55 -8.27 -12.69 1.45
C PRO A 55 -6.78 -12.91 1.76
N ILE A 56 -5.89 -12.65 0.80
CA ILE A 56 -4.43 -12.77 1.01
C ILE A 56 -3.96 -11.69 1.98
N ALA A 57 -4.39 -10.45 1.75
CA ALA A 57 -4.12 -9.31 2.61
C ALA A 57 -4.58 -9.56 4.06
N TRP A 58 -5.80 -10.08 4.26
CA TRP A 58 -6.30 -10.48 5.57
C TRP A 58 -5.56 -11.67 6.17
N GLY A 59 -5.18 -12.66 5.36
CA GLY A 59 -4.38 -13.80 5.82
C GLY A 59 -3.02 -13.36 6.39
N ILE A 60 -2.32 -12.45 5.71
CA ILE A 60 -1.05 -11.90 6.19
C ILE A 60 -1.25 -11.10 7.49
N MET A 61 -2.27 -10.26 7.57
CA MET A 61 -2.56 -9.46 8.77
C MET A 61 -2.96 -10.35 9.95
N ALA A 62 -3.83 -11.34 9.73
CA ALA A 62 -4.26 -12.27 10.76
C ALA A 62 -3.11 -13.16 11.24
N GLY A 63 -2.28 -13.68 10.31
CA GLY A 63 -1.13 -14.52 10.64
C GLY A 63 -0.06 -13.76 11.43
N SER A 64 0.30 -12.56 10.98
CA SER A 64 1.28 -11.71 11.68
C SER A 64 0.75 -11.24 13.04
N GLY A 65 -0.53 -10.88 13.13
CA GLY A 65 -1.20 -10.53 14.39
C GLY A 65 -1.24 -11.70 15.38
N TYR A 66 -1.56 -12.91 14.91
CA TYR A 66 -1.55 -14.12 15.75
C TYR A 66 -0.14 -14.46 16.26
N PHE A 67 0.87 -14.33 15.41
CA PHE A 67 2.26 -14.53 15.82
C PHE A 67 2.68 -13.50 16.88
N LEU A 68 2.32 -12.23 16.72
CA LEU A 68 2.57 -11.21 17.73
C LEU A 68 1.86 -11.52 19.06
N TYR A 69 0.59 -11.93 19.00
CA TYR A 69 -0.21 -12.26 20.17
C TYR A 69 0.40 -13.42 20.99
N THR A 70 0.82 -14.49 20.31
CA THR A 70 1.42 -15.66 20.98
C THR A 70 2.76 -15.32 21.64
N ASN A 71 3.60 -14.50 20.98
CA ASN A 71 4.84 -13.99 21.57
C ASN A 71 4.57 -13.10 22.80
N GLN A 72 3.58 -12.20 22.72
CA GLN A 72 3.23 -11.31 23.84
C GLN A 72 2.64 -12.08 25.03
N SER A 73 1.78 -13.07 24.78
CA SER A 73 1.22 -13.94 25.81
C SER A 73 2.32 -14.74 26.52
N THR A 74 3.25 -15.32 25.75
CA THR A 74 4.40 -16.05 26.30
C THR A 74 5.30 -15.14 27.13
N LEU A 75 5.56 -13.91 26.68
CA LEU A 75 6.33 -12.93 27.43
C LEU A 75 5.66 -12.59 28.78
N ASN A 76 4.33 -12.40 28.78
CA ASN A 76 3.58 -12.11 30.00
C ASN A 76 3.68 -13.26 31.00
N ARG A 77 3.51 -14.51 30.53
CA ARG A 77 3.68 -15.72 31.34
C ARG A 77 5.07 -15.81 31.97
N LEU A 78 6.12 -15.56 31.18
CA LEU A 78 7.50 -15.53 31.68
C LEU A 78 7.74 -14.40 32.69
N ASN A 79 7.10 -13.24 32.51
CA ASN A 79 7.20 -12.15 33.49
C ASN A 79 6.52 -12.53 34.81
N THR A 80 5.31 -13.09 34.76
CA THR A 80 4.60 -13.55 35.95
C THR A 80 5.36 -14.66 36.68
N ALA A 81 5.94 -15.61 35.94
CA ALA A 81 6.79 -16.66 36.48
C ALA A 81 8.01 -16.11 37.24
N ILE A 82 8.69 -15.13 36.66
CA ILE A 82 9.83 -14.46 37.29
C ILE A 82 9.37 -13.69 38.53
N ASP A 83 8.29 -12.92 38.43
CA ASP A 83 7.77 -12.13 39.55
C ASP A 83 7.45 -13.02 40.77
N ILE A 84 6.78 -14.15 40.55
CA ILE A 84 6.46 -15.15 41.58
C ILE A 84 7.72 -15.74 42.23
N ARG A 85 8.78 -16.01 41.47
CA ARG A 85 10.04 -16.59 42.01
C ARG A 85 10.81 -15.62 42.91
N PHE A 86 10.68 -14.32 42.64
CA PHE A 86 11.35 -13.28 43.41
C PHE A 86 10.42 -12.59 44.43
N ASP A 87 9.18 -13.08 44.55
CA ASP A 87 8.26 -12.65 45.59
C ASP A 87 8.65 -13.28 46.95
N ASN A 88 8.27 -12.62 48.04
CA ASN A 88 8.56 -13.06 49.41
C ASN A 88 7.51 -14.06 49.94
N ASP A 89 6.54 -14.46 49.12
CA ASP A 89 5.48 -15.39 49.51
C ASP A 89 5.85 -16.86 49.20
N PRO A 90 6.07 -17.71 50.21
CA PRO A 90 6.44 -19.12 50.01
C PRO A 90 5.28 -20.01 49.52
N THR A 91 4.05 -19.50 49.41
CA THR A 91 2.87 -20.27 48.98
C THR A 91 2.60 -20.21 47.48
N THR A 92 3.21 -19.27 46.76
CA THR A 92 2.99 -19.09 45.33
C THR A 92 4.01 -19.90 44.53
N THR A 93 3.53 -20.83 43.70
CA THR A 93 4.40 -21.66 42.85
C THR A 93 4.24 -21.30 41.38
N ASP A 94 5.37 -21.18 40.67
CA ASP A 94 5.44 -20.84 39.25
C ASP A 94 5.12 -22.07 38.35
N GLU A 95 4.57 -21.83 37.16
CA GLU A 95 4.29 -22.83 36.13
C GLU A 95 5.55 -23.53 35.57
N PHE A 96 6.73 -22.92 35.73
CA PHE A 96 8.01 -23.44 35.22
C PHE A 96 8.93 -24.04 36.30
N VAL A 97 8.45 -24.22 37.54
CA VAL A 97 9.22 -24.82 38.63
C VAL A 97 9.74 -26.20 38.22
N GLY A 98 11.04 -26.43 38.40
CA GLY A 98 11.70 -27.71 38.06
C GLY A 98 11.95 -27.96 36.56
N ARG A 99 11.45 -27.11 35.65
CA ARG A 99 11.74 -27.19 34.20
C ARG A 99 12.88 -26.30 33.75
N PHE A 100 12.98 -25.11 34.33
CA PHE A 100 13.99 -24.10 33.97
C PHE A 100 14.65 -23.51 35.20
N THR A 101 15.98 -23.39 35.16
CA THR A 101 16.75 -22.63 36.16
C THR A 101 16.52 -21.13 35.97
N ASP A 102 16.81 -20.31 36.98
CA ASP A 102 16.54 -18.86 36.92
C ASP A 102 17.29 -18.19 35.75
N ASN A 103 18.56 -18.56 35.55
CA ASN A 103 19.36 -18.07 34.43
C ASN A 103 18.77 -18.45 33.06
N GLN A 104 18.22 -19.66 32.94
CA GLN A 104 17.54 -20.11 31.71
C GLN A 104 16.26 -19.32 31.49
N LEU A 105 15.50 -19.03 32.56
CA LEU A 105 14.25 -18.28 32.49
C LEU A 105 14.49 -16.83 32.02
N PHE A 106 15.53 -16.17 32.56
CA PHE A 106 15.94 -14.84 32.08
C PHE A 106 16.40 -14.84 30.63
N THR A 107 17.16 -15.86 30.22
CA THR A 107 17.59 -16.02 28.82
C THR A 107 16.38 -16.18 27.91
N LEU A 108 15.44 -17.06 28.26
CA LEU A 108 14.23 -17.32 27.49
C LEU A 108 13.33 -16.08 27.40
N LYS A 109 13.21 -15.31 28.48
CA LYS A 109 12.52 -14.02 28.48
C LYS A 109 13.16 -13.04 27.50
N ASN A 110 14.49 -12.93 27.50
CA ASN A 110 15.19 -12.00 26.61
C ASN A 110 15.03 -12.41 25.13
N GLU A 111 15.12 -13.71 24.85
CA GLU A 111 14.87 -14.26 23.51
C GLU A 111 13.42 -14.02 23.04
N THR A 112 12.44 -14.26 23.91
CA THR A 112 11.01 -14.02 23.61
C THR A 112 10.74 -12.53 23.39
N ARG A 113 11.38 -11.65 24.16
CA ARG A 113 11.28 -10.19 23.98
C ARG A 113 11.82 -9.79 22.61
N ARG A 114 12.98 -10.30 22.21
CA ARG A 114 13.57 -10.03 20.89
C ARG A 114 12.68 -10.55 19.76
N SER A 115 12.15 -11.77 19.90
CA SER A 115 11.21 -12.35 18.93
C SER A 115 9.95 -11.51 18.77
N ARG A 116 9.37 -11.02 19.87
CA ARG A 116 8.23 -10.09 19.84
C ARG A 116 8.59 -8.79 19.12
N ASP A 117 9.75 -8.21 19.39
CA ASP A 117 10.15 -6.96 18.74
C ASP A 117 10.29 -7.15 17.21
N TYR A 118 10.79 -8.31 16.76
CA TYR A 118 10.75 -8.68 15.34
C TYR A 118 9.33 -8.91 14.82
N ALA A 119 8.43 -9.52 15.60
CA ALA A 119 7.03 -9.68 15.24
C ALA A 119 6.33 -8.33 15.03
N ILE A 120 6.58 -7.35 15.90
CA ILE A 120 6.04 -5.99 15.78
C ILE A 120 6.53 -5.34 14.48
N LEU A 121 7.84 -5.44 14.19
CA LEU A 121 8.39 -4.95 12.93
C LEU A 121 7.77 -5.65 11.72
N GLY A 122 7.55 -6.96 11.80
CA GLY A 122 6.90 -7.75 10.75
C GLY A 122 5.45 -7.32 10.49
N VAL A 123 4.65 -7.10 11.53
CA VAL A 123 3.28 -6.57 11.41
C VAL A 123 3.30 -5.18 10.79
N GLY A 124 4.19 -4.30 11.23
CA GLY A 124 4.35 -2.96 10.65
C GLY A 124 4.74 -3.00 9.18
N ALA A 125 5.68 -3.87 8.81
CA ALA A 125 6.10 -4.08 7.43
C ALA A 125 4.96 -4.63 6.57
N ALA A 126 4.19 -5.59 7.07
CA ALA A 126 3.02 -6.15 6.39
C ALA A 126 1.94 -5.09 6.14
N TYR A 127 1.67 -4.24 7.13
CA TYR A 127 0.72 -3.13 7.00
C TYR A 127 1.18 -2.13 5.92
N LEU A 128 2.45 -1.69 5.98
CA LEU A 128 3.01 -0.78 4.98
C LEU A 128 2.98 -1.37 3.57
N PHE A 129 3.37 -2.64 3.43
CA PHE A 129 3.34 -3.34 2.15
C PHE A 129 1.94 -3.38 1.55
N GLN A 130 0.92 -3.60 2.38
CA GLN A 130 -0.47 -3.63 1.94
C GLN A 130 -0.97 -2.27 1.43
N VAL A 131 -0.57 -1.18 2.08
CA VAL A 131 -0.88 0.18 1.63
C VAL A 131 -0.19 0.48 0.29
N LEU A 132 1.07 0.09 0.13
CA LEU A 132 1.83 0.26 -1.10
C LEU A 132 1.24 -0.52 -2.28
N ASP A 133 0.82 -1.78 -2.05
CA ASP A 133 0.14 -2.60 -3.06
C ASP A 133 -1.17 -1.95 -3.53
N ALA A 134 -1.98 -1.44 -2.60
CA ALA A 134 -3.21 -0.71 -2.94
C ALA A 134 -2.95 0.60 -3.70
N TYR A 135 -1.89 1.33 -3.33
CA TYR A 135 -1.51 2.57 -4.00
C TYR A 135 -1.06 2.33 -5.45
N SER A 136 -0.19 1.35 -5.68
CA SER A 136 0.31 1.02 -7.02
C SER A 136 -0.78 0.47 -7.94
N SER A 137 -1.66 -0.40 -7.43
CA SER A 137 -2.79 -0.94 -8.19
C SER A 137 -3.80 0.13 -8.60
N GLY A 138 -3.92 1.23 -7.82
CA GLY A 138 -4.80 2.34 -8.14
C GLY A 138 -4.44 3.06 -9.45
N PHE A 139 -3.16 3.16 -9.79
CA PHE A 139 -2.74 3.72 -11.09
C PHE A 139 -3.08 2.79 -12.26
N LEU A 140 -3.23 1.50 -12.00
CA LEU A 140 -3.44 0.48 -13.03
C LEU A 140 -4.90 0.22 -13.39
N VAL A 141 -5.85 0.78 -12.64
CA VAL A 141 -7.29 0.59 -12.89
C VAL A 141 -7.75 1.18 -14.23
N HIS A 142 -7.16 2.30 -14.66
CA HIS A 142 -7.53 2.96 -15.91
C HIS A 142 -6.69 2.55 -17.11
N PHE A 143 -5.68 1.68 -16.91
CA PHE A 143 -4.94 1.14 -18.04
C PHE A 143 -5.76 0.02 -18.67
N ASP A 144 -6.10 0.23 -19.95
CA ASP A 144 -6.73 -0.79 -20.76
C ASP A 144 -5.72 -1.90 -21.08
N VAL A 145 -6.04 -3.12 -20.64
CA VAL A 145 -5.26 -4.35 -20.86
C VAL A 145 -6.06 -5.37 -21.68
N SER A 146 -6.99 -4.89 -22.49
CA SER A 146 -7.79 -5.74 -23.38
C SER A 146 -6.88 -6.57 -24.30
N PRO A 147 -7.19 -7.86 -24.56
CA PRO A 147 -6.35 -8.71 -25.42
C PRO A 147 -6.52 -8.38 -26.93
N THR A 148 -7.44 -7.50 -27.28
CA THR A 148 -7.78 -7.16 -28.67
C THR A 148 -6.95 -5.99 -29.16
N LEU A 149 -5.72 -6.28 -29.62
CA LEU A 149 -4.89 -5.30 -30.31
C LEU A 149 -5.24 -5.30 -31.81
N VAL A 150 -5.82 -4.21 -32.30
CA VAL A 150 -6.13 -4.06 -33.72
C VAL A 150 -5.03 -3.23 -34.38
N GLY A 151 -4.33 -3.82 -35.34
CA GLY A 151 -3.36 -3.14 -36.19
C GLY A 151 -3.98 -2.76 -37.53
N SER A 152 -3.94 -1.48 -37.89
CA SER A 152 -4.31 -0.98 -39.20
C SER A 152 -3.06 -0.50 -39.95
N ILE A 153 -2.86 -0.99 -41.17
CA ILE A 153 -1.80 -0.55 -42.08
C ILE A 153 -2.48 0.20 -43.22
N SER A 154 -2.20 1.50 -43.32
CA SER A 154 -2.71 2.33 -44.42
C SER A 154 -1.55 2.77 -45.30
N PRO A 155 -1.59 2.54 -46.63
CA PRO A 155 -0.59 3.08 -47.54
C PRO A 155 -0.73 4.61 -47.57
N CYS A 156 0.37 5.34 -47.35
CA CYS A 156 0.39 6.78 -47.56
C CYS A 156 1.24 7.10 -48.79
N ALA A 157 0.56 7.47 -49.87
CA ALA A 157 1.20 8.10 -51.01
C ALA A 157 1.14 9.61 -50.80
N GLN A 158 2.22 10.21 -50.34
CA GLN A 158 2.35 11.66 -50.24
C GLN A 158 3.00 12.16 -51.53
N ALA A 159 2.45 13.22 -52.13
CA ALA A 159 2.79 13.68 -53.49
C ALA A 159 4.30 13.86 -53.74
N ASN A 160 5.11 14.10 -52.69
CA ASN A 160 6.54 14.36 -52.77
C ASN A 160 7.41 13.43 -51.88
N ALA A 161 6.92 12.25 -51.46
CA ALA A 161 7.71 11.31 -50.64
C ALA A 161 7.69 9.88 -51.22
N PRO A 162 8.76 9.08 -51.02
CA PRO A 162 8.77 7.67 -51.41
C PRO A 162 7.66 6.88 -50.71
N TRP A 163 7.27 5.75 -51.29
CA TRP A 163 6.17 4.93 -50.80
C TRP A 163 6.37 4.58 -49.32
N GLY A 164 5.41 4.99 -48.49
CA GLY A 164 5.41 4.76 -47.05
C GLY A 164 4.14 4.06 -46.59
N ALA A 165 4.24 3.36 -45.47
CA ALA A 165 3.09 2.75 -44.81
C ALA A 165 2.95 3.35 -43.41
N LYS A 166 1.75 3.80 -43.07
CA LYS A 166 1.41 4.20 -41.70
C LYS A 166 0.87 2.99 -40.97
N ILE A 167 1.55 2.59 -39.90
CA ILE A 167 1.06 1.56 -38.97
C ILE A 167 0.36 2.29 -37.83
N GLN A 168 -0.91 1.99 -37.61
CA GLN A 168 -1.68 2.44 -36.44
C GLN A 168 -2.08 1.23 -35.62
N LEU A 169 -1.75 1.26 -34.33
CA LEU A 169 -2.18 0.26 -33.36
C LEU A 169 -3.23 0.91 -32.47
N THR A 170 -4.42 0.32 -32.38
CA THR A 170 -5.52 0.83 -31.57
C THR A 170 -6.11 -0.27 -30.71
N TRP A 171 -6.33 0.04 -29.44
CA TRP A 171 -7.21 -0.73 -28.56
C TRP A 171 -8.65 -0.22 -28.78
N PRO A 172 -9.65 -1.10 -28.94
CA PRO A 172 -11.05 -0.72 -29.17
C PRO A 172 -11.70 -0.05 -27.95
#